data_AF-A0A2P7EBF7-F1
#
_entry.id   AF-A0A2P7EBF7-F1
#
_cell.length_a   1.000
_cell.length_b   1.000
_cell.length_c   1.000
_cell.angle_alpha   90.00
_cell.angle_beta   90.00
_cell.angle_gamma   90.00
#
_symmetry.space_group_name_H-M   'P 1'
#
loop_
_entity.id
_entity.type
_entity.pdbx_description
1 polymer ?
#
loop_
_entity_poly.entity_id
_entity_poly.type
_entity_poly.pdbx_seq_one_letter_code
_entity_poly.pdbx_strand_id
1 'polypeptide(L)' 'QRHCGEAIEICRQRSRVYELARIANPKRWSRSIRCWKLPDLVWINEPLATQQTSLQVTLAKEA' A
#
# COMPACT_ATOMS: atom_id res chain seq x y z
N GLN A 1 11.62 -1.46 8.83
CA GLN A 1 10.46 -2.39 8.78
C GLN A 1 9.87 -2.57 7.37
N ARG A 2 9.34 -1.54 6.69
CA ARG A 2 8.93 -1.68 5.26
C ARG A 2 10.12 -1.83 4.32
N HIS A 3 11.15 -1.02 4.51
CA HIS A 3 12.36 -1.04 3.67
C HIS A 3 13.25 -2.28 3.82
N CYS A 4 13.02 -3.09 4.86
CA CYS A 4 13.71 -4.36 5.08
C CYS A 4 12.79 -5.57 4.88
N GLY A 5 11.60 -5.39 4.27
CA GLY A 5 10.67 -6.50 3.96
C GLY A 5 9.88 -7.08 5.14
N GLU A 6 10.19 -6.67 6.37
CA GLU A 6 9.56 -7.20 7.59
C GLU A 6 8.09 -6.79 7.78
N ALA A 7 7.62 -5.77 7.06
CA ALA A 7 6.29 -5.21 7.26
C ALA A 7 5.16 -6.23 7.15
N ILE A 8 5.29 -7.22 6.25
CA ILE A 8 4.28 -8.27 6.07
C ILE A 8 4.12 -9.07 7.36
N GLU A 9 5.22 -9.52 7.94
CA GLU A 9 5.22 -10.33 9.15
C GLU A 9 4.71 -9.53 10.35
N ILE A 10 5.14 -8.27 10.50
CA ILE A 10 4.61 -7.43 11.58
C ILE A 10 3.12 -7.18 11.44
N CYS A 11 2.60 -6.91 10.24
CA CYS A 11 1.16 -6.74 10.05
C CYS A 11 0.37 -8.03 10.37
N ARG A 12 0.92 -9.20 10.02
CA ARG A 12 0.36 -10.50 10.39
C ARG A 12 0.32 -10.68 11.90
N GLN A 13 1.42 -10.40 12.60
CA GLN A 13 1.51 -10.50 14.05
C GLN A 13 0.56 -9.53 14.75
N ARG A 14 0.46 -8.28 14.29
CA ARG A 14 -0.48 -7.29 14.83
C ARG A 14 -1.93 -7.75 14.70
N SER A 15 -2.30 -8.32 13.55
CA SER A 15 -3.64 -8.89 13.37
C SER A 15 -3.93 -9.95 14.43
N ARG A 16 -3.00 -10.91 14.62
CA ARG A 16 -3.14 -11.97 15.61
C ARG A 16 -3.28 -11.44 17.03
N VAL A 17 -2.42 -10.50 17.44
CA VAL A 17 -2.45 -9.92 18.79
C VAL A 17 -3.77 -9.22 19.07
N TYR A 18 -4.25 -8.41 18.13
CA TYR A 18 -5.51 -7.68 18.30
C TYR A 18 -6.71 -8.63 18.34
N GLU A 19 -6.70 -9.70 17.56
CA GLU A 19 -7.79 -10.68 17.58
C GLU A 19 -7.85 -11.44 18.89
N LEU A 20 -6.71 -11.88 19.41
CA LEU A 20 -6.63 -12.51 20.72
C LEU A 20 -7.11 -11.56 21.84
N ALA A 21 -6.71 -10.29 21.77
CA ALA A 21 -7.16 -9.29 22.74
C ALA A 21 -8.68 -9.02 22.66
N ARG A 22 -9.26 -9.05 21.47
CA ARG A 22 -10.72 -8.90 21.28
C ARG A 22 -11.48 -10.10 21.81
N ILE A 23 -11.01 -11.32 21.55
CA ILE A 23 -11.61 -12.56 22.05
C ILE A 23 -11.54 -12.60 23.59
N ALA A 24 -10.42 -12.18 24.18
CA ALA A 24 -10.25 -12.20 25.64
C ALA A 24 -11.17 -11.22 26.37
N ASN A 25 -11.48 -10.06 25.78
CA ASN A 25 -12.26 -9.01 26.44
C ASN A 25 -13.30 -8.37 25.50
N PRO A 26 -14.33 -9.10 25.05
CA PRO A 26 -15.23 -8.63 24.00
C PRO A 26 -16.01 -7.37 24.39
N LYS A 27 -16.35 -7.19 25.68
CA LYS A 27 -17.05 -6.00 26.19
C LYS A 27 -16.29 -4.68 26.00
N ARG A 28 -14.95 -4.74 25.89
CA ARG A 28 -14.10 -3.57 25.63
C ARG A 28 -14.18 -3.08 24.18
N TRP A 29 -14.61 -3.95 23.27
CA TRP A 29 -14.55 -3.69 21.83
C TRP A 29 -15.96 -3.52 21.28
N SER A 30 -16.29 -2.30 20.84
CA SER A 30 -17.57 -2.02 20.17
C SER A 30 -17.57 -2.35 18.68
N ARG A 31 -16.40 -2.58 18.08
CA ARG A 31 -16.21 -2.85 16.65
C ARG A 31 -15.17 -3.95 16.43
N SER A 32 -15.00 -4.35 15.17
CA SER A 32 -13.91 -5.23 14.73
C SER A 32 -12.54 -4.60 14.99
N ILE A 33 -11.48 -5.42 14.96
CA ILE A 33 -10.11 -4.90 15.04
C ILE A 33 -9.79 -4.02 13.81
N ARG A 34 -8.71 -3.25 13.93
CA ARG A 34 -8.12 -2.56 12.79
C ARG A 34 -7.63 -3.57 11.75
N CYS A 35 -7.97 -3.34 10.48
CA CYS A 35 -7.39 -4.08 9.36
C CYS A 35 -5.90 -3.72 9.23
N TRP A 36 -5.01 -4.71 9.37
CA TRP A 36 -3.57 -4.55 9.19
C TRP A 36 -3.07 -5.02 7.83
N LYS A 37 -3.97 -5.26 6.85
CA LYS A 37 -3.55 -5.64 5.50
C LYS A 37 -2.67 -4.54 4.90
N LEU A 38 -1.55 -4.94 4.30
CA LEU A 38 -0.73 -4.03 3.52
C LEU A 38 -1.37 -3.88 2.13
N PRO A 39 -1.47 -2.67 1.58
CA PRO A 39 -1.80 -2.48 0.17
C PRO A 39 -0.71 -3.10 -0.73
N ASP A 40 -1.12 -3.64 -1.87
CA ASP A 40 -0.22 -4.29 -2.83
C ASP A 40 0.73 -3.28 -3.51
N LEU A 41 0.26 -2.05 -3.73
CA LEU A 41 1.02 -0.95 -4.33
C LEU A 41 0.78 0.34 -3.57
N VAL A 42 1.85 1.10 -3.34
CA VAL A 42 1.79 2.44 -2.76
C VAL A 42 2.77 3.33 -3.53
N TRP A 43 2.28 4.46 -4.00
CA TRP A 43 3.11 5.52 -4.55
C TRP A 43 3.30 6.61 -3.49
N ILE A 44 4.53 7.08 -3.32
CA ILE A 44 4.78 8.33 -2.59
C ILE A 44 4.63 9.52 -3.55
N ASN A 45 5.08 9.33 -4.80
CA ASN A 45 4.80 10.18 -5.94
C ASN A 45 4.45 9.24 -7.10
N GLU A 46 3.23 9.35 -7.65
CA GLU A 46 2.89 8.62 -8.86
C GLU A 46 3.77 9.12 -10.02
N PRO A 47 4.31 8.24 -10.87
CA PRO A 47 4.94 8.69 -12.09
C PRO A 47 3.87 9.45 -12.89
N LEU A 48 4.26 10.56 -13.52
CA LEU A 48 3.42 11.24 -14.50
C LEU A 48 2.90 10.15 -15.43
N ALA A 49 1.58 9.94 -15.43
CA ALA A 49 0.96 8.96 -16.28
C ALA A 49 1.57 9.10 -17.66
N THR A 50 2.10 8.02 -18.22
CA THR A 50 2.44 7.98 -19.64
C THR A 50 1.12 8.05 -20.40
N GLN A 51 0.50 9.24 -20.40
CA GLN A 51 -0.32 9.69 -21.51
C GLN A 51 0.56 9.41 -22.71
N GLN A 52 0.14 8.53 -23.63
CA GLN A 52 0.92 8.23 -24.82
C GLN A 52 1.37 9.55 -25.44
N THR A 53 2.64 9.89 -25.22
CA THR A 53 3.27 10.98 -25.93
C THR A 53 3.40 10.44 -27.34
N SER A 54 2.44 10.77 -28.20
CA SER A 54 2.67 10.78 -29.64
C SER A 54 3.78 11.81 -29.87
N LEU A 55 5.03 11.38 -29.71
CA LEU A 55 6.19 12.10 -30.21
C LEU A 55 6.10 12.00 -31.73
N GLN A 56 5.37 12.95 -32.33
CA GLN A 56 5.54 13.25 -33.74
C GLN A 56 6.95 13.81 -33.87
N VAL A 57 7.91 12.95 -34.19
CA VAL A 57 9.22 13.37 -34.67
C VAL A 57 9.01 13.88 -36.09
N THR A 58 8.74 15.17 -36.24
CA THR A 58 8.89 15.84 -37.53
C THR A 58 10.36 16.17 -37.72
N LEU A 59 11.11 15.19 -38.25
CA LEU A 59 12.26 15.46 -39.09
C LEU A 59 11.73 15.99 -40.44
N ALA A 60 11.93 17.27 -40.72
CA ALA A 60 12.22 17.87 -42.05
C ALA A 60 11.76 19.34 -42.12
N LYS A 61 12.62 20.15 -42.78
CA LYS A 61 12.59 21.61 -43.05
C LYS A 61 13.25 22.44 -41.95
N GLU A 62 14.40 23.09 -42.12
CA GLU A 62 15.09 23.72 -43.27
C GLU A 62 16.61 23.73 -42.91
N ALA A 63 17.63 23.42 -43.72
CA ALA A 63 17.93 23.66 -45.14
C ALA A 63 17.93 25.15 -45.50
#